data_AF-A0A7C6ES09-F1
#
_entry.id   AF-A0A7C6ES09-F1
#
_cell.length_a   1.000
_cell.length_b   1.000
_cell.length_c   1.000
_cell.angle_alpha   90.00
_cell.angle_beta   90.00
_cell.angle_gamma   90.00
#
_symmetry.space_group_name_H-M   'P 1'
#
loop_
_entity.id
_entity.type
_entity.pdbx_description
1 polymer ?
#
loop_
_entity_poly.entity_id
_entity_poly.type
_entity_poly.pdbx_seq_one_letter_code
_entity_poly.pdbx_strand_id
1 'polypeptide(L)'
;MQPDPDEIRDELRKRRWLRFLVDLTLTIIREQEGLTVAEAVQMVGQLRRTATAMFPDSGEAFDLIYKPRLERAIRHRFETN
;
A
#
# COMPACT_ATOMS: atom_id res chain seq x y z
N MET A 1 -9.71 -28.65 -10.05
CA MET A 1 -9.17 -27.66 -11.00
C MET A 1 -7.81 -27.25 -10.49
N GLN A 2 -6.71 -27.53 -11.20
CA GLN A 2 -5.44 -26.88 -10.85
C GLN A 2 -5.49 -25.46 -11.41
N PRO A 3 -5.02 -24.43 -10.68
CA PRO A 3 -4.98 -23.06 -11.19
C PRO A 3 -4.09 -23.00 -12.44
N ASP A 4 -4.51 -22.20 -13.42
CA ASP A 4 -3.76 -22.03 -14.66
C ASP A 4 -2.39 -21.39 -14.35
N PRO A 5 -1.26 -21.89 -14.90
CA PRO A 5 0.06 -21.26 -14.75
C PRO A 5 0.09 -19.75 -15.03
N ASP A 6 -0.79 -19.24 -15.88
CA ASP A 6 -0.89 -17.82 -16.19
C ASP A 6 -1.62 -17.03 -15.08
N GLU A 7 -2.64 -17.60 -14.46
CA GLU A 7 -3.32 -17.01 -13.29
C GLU A 7 -2.35 -16.87 -12.12
N ILE A 8 -1.55 -17.91 -11.83
CA ILE A 8 -0.53 -17.88 -10.78
C ILE A 8 0.51 -16.77 -11.05
N ARG A 9 0.93 -16.62 -12.31
CA ARG A 9 1.93 -15.62 -12.69
C ARG A 9 1.39 -14.20 -12.50
N ASP A 10 0.14 -13.97 -12.86
CA ASP A 10 -0.50 -12.67 -12.72
C ASP A 10 -0.76 -12.30 -11.26
N GLU A 11 -1.16 -13.26 -10.42
CA GLU A 11 -1.24 -13.06 -8.97
C GLU A 11 0.12 -12.67 -8.37
N LEU A 12 1.19 -13.38 -8.75
CA LEU A 12 2.55 -13.08 -8.28
C LEU A 12 3.02 -11.69 -8.74
N ARG A 13 2.71 -11.30 -9.98
CA ARG A 13 3.01 -9.96 -10.51
C ARG A 13 2.28 -8.88 -9.74
N LYS A 14 0.96 -9.01 -9.58
CA LYS A 14 0.14 -8.05 -8.82
C LYS A 14 0.66 -7.92 -7.38
N ARG A 15 1.07 -9.03 -6.75
CA ARG A 15 1.54 -9.03 -5.36
C ARG A 15 2.87 -8.30 -5.23
N ARG A 16 3.77 -8.53 -6.18
CA ARG A 16 5.06 -7.83 -6.25
C ARG A 16 4.86 -6.34 -6.50
N TRP A 17 3.95 -5.99 -7.40
CA TRP A 17 3.61 -4.60 -7.70
C TRP A 17 3.01 -3.87 -6.50
N LEU A 18 2.06 -4.48 -5.79
CA LEU A 18 1.48 -3.90 -4.60
C LEU A 18 2.53 -3.66 -3.51
N ARG A 19 3.44 -4.61 -3.31
CA ARG A 19 4.56 -4.44 -2.36
C ARG A 19 5.42 -3.24 -2.75
N PHE A 20 5.78 -3.13 -4.02
CA PHE A 20 6.53 -1.98 -4.52
C PHE A 20 5.81 -0.66 -4.27
N LEU A 21 4.50 -0.57 -4.55
CA LEU A 21 3.71 0.64 -4.30
C LEU A 21 3.66 1.02 -2.81
N VAL A 22 3.53 0.02 -1.93
CA VAL A 22 3.56 0.24 -0.48
C VAL A 22 4.93 0.77 -0.05
N ASP A 23 6.01 0.14 -0.50
CA ASP A 23 7.38 0.54 -0.14
C ASP A 23 7.69 1.95 -0.66
N LEU A 24 7.25 2.27 -1.89
CA LEU A 24 7.35 3.62 -2.45
C LEU A 24 6.57 4.65 -1.62
N THR A 25 5.33 4.32 -1.24
CA THR A 25 4.49 5.21 -0.42
C THR A 25 5.12 5.45 0.95
N LEU A 26 5.70 4.42 1.57
CA LEU A 26 6.44 4.55 2.83
C LEU A 26 7.64 5.49 2.69
N THR A 27 8.41 5.36 1.62
CA THR A 27 9.55 6.24 1.34
C THR A 27 9.09 7.69 1.15
N ILE A 28 8.03 7.91 0.37
CA ILE A 28 7.47 9.25 0.16
C ILE A 28 7.02 9.87 1.50
N ILE A 29 6.24 9.12 2.28
CA ILE A 29 5.79 9.58 3.60
C ILE A 29 6.99 9.95 4.47
N ARG A 30 8.08 9.19 4.44
CA ARG A 30 9.25 9.43 5.31
C ARG A 30 10.15 10.57 4.84
N GLU A 31 10.35 10.72 3.54
CA GLU A 31 11.44 11.53 2.99
C GLU A 31 10.97 12.80 2.28
N GLN A 32 9.73 12.86 1.75
CA GLN A 32 9.30 13.98 0.92
C GLN A 32 9.14 15.27 1.75
N GLU A 33 10.00 16.26 1.54
CA GLU A 33 9.85 17.59 2.15
C GLU A 33 8.54 18.28 1.73
N GLY A 34 7.95 19.06 2.63
CA GLY A 34 6.69 19.78 2.37
C GLY A 34 5.43 18.91 2.32
N LEU A 35 5.53 17.58 2.42
CA LEU A 35 4.37 16.70 2.49
C LEU A 35 3.55 16.99 3.75
N THR A 36 2.25 17.20 3.57
CA THR A 36 1.29 17.42 4.66
C THR A 36 0.67 16.11 5.16
N VAL A 37 0.13 16.12 6.39
CA VAL A 37 -0.63 14.97 6.94
C VAL A 37 -1.79 14.59 6.02
N ALA A 38 -2.51 15.59 5.49
CA ALA A 38 -3.66 15.36 4.62
C ALA A 38 -3.26 14.64 3.32
N GLU A 39 -2.16 15.06 2.68
CA GLU A 39 -1.63 14.39 1.49
C GLU A 39 -1.18 12.96 1.79
N ALA A 40 -0.47 12.74 2.91
CA ALA A 40 -0.05 11.41 3.32
C ALA A 40 -1.25 10.47 3.55
N VAL A 41 -2.30 10.95 4.21
CA VAL A 41 -3.56 10.19 4.40
C VAL A 41 -4.26 9.92 3.06
N GLN A 42 -4.29 10.90 2.15
CA GLN A 42 -4.85 10.72 0.81
C GLN A 42 -4.10 9.66 0.00
N MET A 43 -2.77 9.63 0.09
CA MET A 43 -1.94 8.61 -0.57
C MET A 43 -2.26 7.21 -0.06
N VAL A 44 -2.41 7.03 1.26
CA VAL A 44 -2.83 5.75 1.85
C VAL A 44 -4.21 5.34 1.35
N GLY A 45 -5.15 6.29 1.26
CA GLY A 45 -6.49 6.05 0.71
C GLY A 45 -6.46 5.65 -0.77
N GLN A 46 -5.62 6.28 -1.59
CA GLN A 46 -5.43 5.91 -3.00
C GLN A 46 -4.81 4.52 -3.14
N LEU A 47 -3.76 4.23 -2.37
CA LEU A 47 -3.10 2.94 -2.38
C LEU A 47 -4.06 1.79 -2.00
N ARG A 48 -4.93 2.02 -1.01
CA ARG A 48 -6.00 1.06 -0.64
C ARG A 48 -6.93 0.79 -1.81
N ARG A 49 -7.42 1.84 -2.49
CA ARG A 49 -8.30 1.67 -3.67
C ARG A 49 -7.61 0.89 -4.80
N THR A 50 -6.34 1.19 -5.07
CA THR A 50 -5.53 0.45 -6.04
C THR A 50 -5.38 -1.01 -5.64
N ALA A 51 -5.09 -1.28 -4.37
CA ALA A 51 -4.99 -2.65 -3.86
C ALA A 51 -6.32 -3.41 -4.04
N THR A 52 -7.45 -2.83 -3.67
CA THR A 52 -8.79 -3.44 -3.84
C THR A 52 -9.12 -3.68 -5.30
N ALA A 53 -8.77 -2.78 -6.21
CA ALA A 53 -9.01 -2.96 -7.64
C ALA A 53 -8.14 -4.08 -8.26
N MET A 54 -6.90 -4.23 -7.79
CA MET A 54 -6.01 -5.31 -8.24
C MET A 54 -6.37 -6.66 -7.63
N PHE A 55 -6.96 -6.64 -6.43
CA PHE A 55 -7.27 -7.79 -5.59
C PHE A 55 -8.68 -7.68 -4.98
N PRO A 56 -9.73 -7.94 -5.78
CA PRO A 56 -11.12 -7.82 -5.32
C PRO A 56 -11.41 -8.68 -4.09
N ASP A 57 -10.79 -9.86 -4.03
CA ASP A 57 -10.99 -10.85 -2.96
C ASP A 57 -10.05 -10.65 -1.76
N SER A 58 -9.11 -9.69 -1.83
CA SER A 58 -8.02 -9.54 -0.84
C SER A 58 -7.91 -8.15 -0.20
N GLY A 59 -8.95 -7.33 -0.31
CA GLY A 59 -8.99 -6.00 0.32
C GLY A 59 -8.68 -6.03 1.83
N GLU A 60 -9.08 -7.10 2.52
CA GLU A 60 -8.85 -7.29 3.95
C GLU A 60 -7.36 -7.53 4.30
N ALA A 61 -6.62 -8.22 3.42
CA ALA A 61 -5.19 -8.46 3.61
C ALA A 61 -4.36 -7.17 3.53
N PHE A 62 -4.81 -6.20 2.73
CA PHE A 62 -4.17 -4.88 2.68
C PHE A 62 -4.29 -4.15 4.02
N ASP A 63 -5.50 -4.11 4.56
CA ASP A 63 -5.80 -3.42 5.81
C ASP A 63 -5.10 -4.10 7.01
N LEU A 64 -4.86 -5.41 6.96
CA LEU A 64 -4.14 -6.14 8.01
C LEU A 64 -2.61 -5.94 7.94
N ILE A 65 -2.01 -5.93 6.75
CA ILE A 65 -0.54 -5.99 6.59
C ILE A 65 0.07 -4.60 6.37
N TYR A 66 -0.55 -3.77 5.54
CA TYR A 66 0.07 -2.56 5.01
C TYR A 66 -0.40 -1.29 5.73
N LYS A 67 -1.70 -1.18 6.00
CA LYS A 67 -2.28 -0.03 6.69
C LYS A 67 -1.58 0.29 8.02
N PRO A 68 -1.29 -0.66 8.93
CA PRO A 68 -0.61 -0.34 10.18
C PRO A 68 0.81 0.20 9.99
N ARG A 69 1.51 -0.19 8.91
CA ARG A 69 2.87 0.27 8.62
C ARG A 69 2.86 1.71 8.11
N LEU A 70 1.90 2.04 7.26
CA LEU A 70 1.70 3.38 6.72
C LEU A 70 1.25 4.35 7.81
N GLU A 71 0.30 3.96 8.66
CA GLU A 71 -0.15 4.76 9.80
C GLU A 71 1.00 5.06 10.78
N ARG A 72 1.84 4.07 11.09
CA ARG A 72 3.04 4.28 11.90
C ARG A 72 4.02 5.27 11.26
N ALA A 73 4.19 5.23 9.93
CA ALA A 73 5.06 6.17 9.23
C ALA A 73 4.53 7.60 9.29
N ILE A 74 3.22 7.78 9.09
CA ILE A 74 2.55 9.08 9.20
C ILE A 74 2.69 9.61 10.63
N ARG A 75 2.32 8.80 11.63
CA ARG A 75 2.46 9.16 13.05
C ARG A 75 3.87 9.58 13.38
N HIS A 76 4.87 8.76 13.05
CA HIS A 76 6.26 9.06 13.37
C HIS A 76 6.71 10.40 12.79
N ARG A 77 6.31 10.71 11.56
CA ARG A 77 6.69 11.94 10.88
C ARG A 77 5.97 13.18 11.43
N PHE A 78 4.69 13.08 11.75
CA PHE A 78 3.84 14.25 12.01
C PHE A 78 3.40 14.42 13.46
N GLU A 79 3.53 13.40 14.32
CA GLU A 79 3.27 13.53 15.77
C GLU A 79 4.55 13.87 16.56
N THR A 80 5.74 13.81 15.94
CA THR A 80 7.04 14.08 16.60
C THR A 80 7.69 15.41 16.18
N ASN A 81 6.99 16.24 15.40
CA ASN A 81 7.47 17.54 14.90
C ASN A 81 6.36 18.59 15.07
#